data_AF-H6C641-F1
#
_entry.id   AF-H6C641-F1
#
_cell.length_a   1.000
_cell.length_b   1.000
_cell.length_c   1.000
_cell.angle_alpha   90.00
_cell.angle_beta   90.00
_cell.angle_gamma   90.00
#
_symmetry.space_group_name_H-M   'P 1'
#
loop_
_entity.id
_entity.type
_entity.pdbx_description
1 polymer ?
#
loop_
_entity_poly.entity_id
_entity_poly.type
_entity_poly.pdbx_seq_one_letter_code
_entity_poly.pdbx_strand_id
1 'polypeptide(L)'
;MPIVTQDIPETISISSSTLRKFTGARVDAYTRYVAYVLFRDLNISVNGQRNINNVLSNLPVYQSVAEDDRLSFGWGLGNVIRDKAIHEGSYDHVAMMIAIGESFRESYGAKILKHMAHAAAGREDVTPHFSQWVAALHAVNGVFASTDFGLLVEEYLRMDPYPIRHVTNVEALIPPESVAKALQALMRVTAGHAKGVTLTGSAVISWFGAIAEWLCDLRIAVFQDTGVQLHVTHQDQDAQLTLVYTAEPGIQASAEPFKPSQVSLAKLTLVDRTYSAAVHATPFGGRVAWQSLLPRVFGKSFHYLDHEESKAFGLMIGAGARMFEGLALGEDGQDHGVLVSTKNRSNTASYGAGLVETITNWLPELRRFQGRMERPLKQTYRDAAASYVEQLSKIRRACRCGICTSREELEEGQDGVPPPHGYCLAVLVESIIALGLCLSRMTVSARLYPTRAGIQGFYASQVSKRLEARGLHWSEHFKIVYGNEWNAPDARRLTNSVQIFAGSRPDKDVPENLVALAHEGTCAYFVALEKSPKANRELDQQVKLIRVVSGVINVHEKVFDRACLGAVQNEASDDPWERIEYEHLPEPLFCK
;
A
#
# COMPACT_ATOMS: atom_id res chain seq x y z
N MET A 1 -30.21 15.08 0.57
CA MET A 1 -31.26 15.13 -0.48
C MET A 1 -31.63 13.70 -0.82
N PRO A 2 -32.91 13.39 -1.09
CA PRO A 2 -33.32 12.01 -1.35
C PRO A 2 -32.63 11.47 -2.61
N ILE A 3 -32.14 10.22 -2.55
CA ILE A 3 -31.57 9.50 -3.71
C ILE A 3 -32.58 9.41 -4.86
N VAL A 4 -33.87 9.32 -4.53
CA VAL A 4 -34.99 9.36 -5.48
C VAL A 4 -35.65 10.73 -5.44
N THR A 5 -35.46 11.52 -6.48
CA THR A 5 -36.31 12.67 -6.81
C THR A 5 -37.38 12.25 -7.80
N GLN A 6 -38.48 13.00 -7.93
CA GLN A 6 -39.52 12.73 -8.93
C GLN A 6 -38.99 12.77 -10.39
N ASP A 7 -37.76 13.24 -10.59
CA ASP A 7 -37.07 13.37 -11.87
C ASP A 7 -36.17 12.17 -12.23
N ILE A 8 -36.19 11.05 -11.50
CA ILE A 8 -35.48 9.85 -11.96
C ILE A 8 -36.20 9.29 -13.19
N PRO A 9 -35.52 9.15 -14.34
CA PRO A 9 -36.16 8.55 -15.51
C PRO A 9 -36.53 7.10 -15.22
N GLU A 10 -37.78 6.73 -15.50
CA GLU A 10 -38.27 5.35 -15.33
C GLU A 10 -37.47 4.33 -16.18
N THR A 11 -36.82 4.79 -17.26
CA THR A 11 -35.98 3.96 -18.12
C THR A 11 -34.66 4.66 -18.43
N ILE A 12 -33.56 3.91 -18.41
CA ILE A 12 -32.22 4.38 -18.80
C ILE A 12 -31.73 3.49 -19.96
N SER A 13 -31.37 4.10 -21.08
CA SER A 13 -30.79 3.38 -22.22
C SER A 13 -29.28 3.27 -22.05
N ILE A 14 -28.74 2.05 -22.06
CA ILE A 14 -27.30 1.77 -21.96
C ILE A 14 -26.87 0.96 -23.17
N SER A 15 -25.77 1.37 -23.81
CA SER A 15 -25.22 0.63 -24.95
C SER A 15 -24.75 -0.78 -24.53
N SER A 16 -24.87 -1.77 -25.43
CA SER A 16 -24.37 -3.13 -25.17
C SER A 16 -22.89 -3.18 -24.80
N SER A 17 -22.06 -2.29 -25.38
CA SER A 17 -20.64 -2.18 -25.03
C SER A 17 -20.43 -1.68 -23.61
N THR A 18 -21.16 -0.64 -23.21
CA THR A 18 -21.08 -0.09 -21.85
C THR A 18 -21.56 -1.12 -20.83
N LEU A 19 -22.69 -1.78 -21.11
CA LEU A 19 -23.23 -2.82 -20.23
C LEU A 19 -22.24 -3.99 -20.03
N ARG A 20 -21.58 -4.45 -21.11
CA ARG A 20 -20.54 -5.50 -21.02
C ARG A 20 -19.40 -5.12 -20.08
N LYS A 21 -18.96 -3.85 -20.08
CA LYS A 21 -17.89 -3.38 -19.17
C LYS A 21 -18.35 -3.31 -17.72
N PHE A 22 -19.57 -2.84 -17.47
CA PHE A 22 -20.16 -2.86 -16.13
C PHE A 22 -20.27 -4.29 -15.60
N THR A 23 -20.83 -5.20 -16.39
CA THR A 23 -20.93 -6.62 -16.04
C THR A 23 -19.54 -7.25 -15.85
N GLY A 24 -18.57 -6.96 -16.73
CA GLY A 24 -17.22 -7.50 -16.65
C GLY A 24 -16.42 -7.00 -15.44
N ALA A 25 -16.68 -5.77 -14.98
CA ALA A 25 -16.16 -5.23 -13.73
C ALA A 25 -17.01 -5.61 -12.49
N ARG A 26 -18.08 -6.38 -12.68
CA ARG A 26 -19.06 -6.75 -11.64
C ARG A 26 -19.70 -5.55 -10.94
N VAL A 27 -19.78 -4.40 -11.63
CA VAL A 27 -20.37 -3.16 -11.12
C VAL A 27 -21.79 -3.01 -11.64
N ASP A 28 -22.74 -2.88 -10.72
CA ASP A 28 -24.10 -2.46 -11.05
C ASP A 28 -24.15 -0.99 -11.50
N ALA A 29 -24.75 -0.74 -12.67
CA ALA A 29 -24.88 0.60 -13.23
C ALA A 29 -25.73 1.52 -12.35
N TYR A 30 -26.71 0.97 -11.61
CA TYR A 30 -27.50 1.76 -10.67
C TYR A 30 -26.67 2.24 -9.49
N THR A 31 -25.77 1.41 -8.96
CA THR A 31 -24.79 1.82 -7.94
C THR A 31 -23.94 3.01 -8.39
N ARG A 32 -23.48 3.03 -9.65
CA ARG A 32 -22.78 4.19 -10.23
C ARG A 32 -23.68 5.43 -10.25
N TYR A 33 -24.95 5.28 -10.63
CA TYR A 33 -25.90 6.40 -10.63
C TYR A 33 -26.10 6.98 -9.23
N VAL A 34 -26.28 6.13 -8.21
CA VAL A 34 -26.40 6.58 -6.82
C VAL A 34 -25.13 7.30 -6.38
N ALA A 35 -23.94 6.82 -6.75
CA ALA A 35 -22.69 7.52 -6.49
C ALA A 35 -22.66 8.92 -7.13
N TYR A 36 -23.10 9.04 -8.39
CA TYR A 36 -23.25 10.34 -9.05
C TYR A 36 -24.16 11.28 -8.27
N VAL A 37 -25.34 10.81 -7.84
CA VAL A 37 -26.28 11.62 -7.04
C VAL A 37 -25.67 12.04 -5.71
N LEU A 38 -24.93 11.14 -5.04
CA LEU A 38 -24.28 11.43 -3.77
C LEU A 38 -23.21 12.50 -3.88
N PHE A 39 -22.46 12.55 -4.99
CA PHE A 39 -21.33 13.47 -5.14
C PHE A 39 -21.58 14.63 -6.10
N ARG A 40 -22.80 14.84 -6.61
CA ARG A 40 -23.10 15.94 -7.53
C ARG A 40 -22.81 17.34 -6.98
N ASP A 41 -22.84 17.50 -5.66
CA ASP A 41 -22.55 18.76 -4.97
C ASP A 41 -21.05 18.93 -4.65
N LEU A 42 -20.22 17.90 -4.93
CA LEU A 42 -18.78 18.02 -4.82
C LEU A 42 -18.27 18.83 -6.01
N ASN A 43 -17.74 20.02 -5.74
CA ASN A 43 -17.21 20.87 -6.79
C ASN A 43 -15.70 20.67 -6.92
N ILE A 44 -15.29 19.89 -7.93
CA ILE A 44 -13.86 19.71 -8.24
C ILE A 44 -13.33 20.92 -8.98
N SER A 45 -12.22 21.46 -8.49
CA SER A 45 -11.59 22.66 -9.05
C SER A 45 -11.02 22.40 -10.45
N VAL A 46 -10.67 23.47 -11.17
CA VAL A 46 -10.00 23.36 -12.48
C VAL A 46 -8.69 22.58 -12.36
N ASN A 47 -7.95 22.76 -11.25
CA ASN A 47 -6.72 22.02 -10.97
C ASN A 47 -7.02 20.54 -10.68
N GLY A 48 -8.06 20.24 -9.90
CA GLY A 48 -8.52 18.87 -9.66
C GLY A 48 -8.95 18.15 -10.93
N GLN A 49 -9.69 18.84 -11.82
CA GLN A 49 -10.09 18.29 -13.12
C GLN A 49 -8.87 17.98 -14.01
N ARG A 50 -7.86 18.88 -14.03
CA ARG A 50 -6.59 18.62 -14.72
C ARG A 50 -5.89 17.40 -14.15
N ASN A 51 -5.83 17.28 -12.82
CA ASN A 51 -5.25 16.13 -12.16
C ASN A 51 -5.94 14.83 -12.61
N ILE A 52 -7.27 14.77 -12.54
CA ILE A 52 -8.05 13.58 -12.95
C ILE A 52 -7.84 13.26 -14.43
N ASN A 53 -7.95 14.26 -15.32
CA ASN A 53 -7.76 14.05 -16.76
C ASN A 53 -6.36 13.54 -17.10
N ASN A 54 -5.33 14.08 -16.45
CA ASN A 54 -3.96 13.62 -16.60
C ASN A 54 -3.82 12.16 -16.15
N VAL A 55 -4.46 11.78 -15.05
CA VAL A 55 -4.38 10.40 -14.54
C VAL A 55 -5.08 9.42 -15.48
N LEU A 56 -6.33 9.68 -15.85
CA LEU A 56 -7.12 8.80 -16.72
C LEU A 56 -6.46 8.61 -18.10
N SER A 57 -5.77 9.64 -18.61
CA SER A 57 -5.03 9.58 -19.87
C SER A 57 -3.73 8.76 -19.79
N ASN A 58 -3.14 8.63 -18.60
CA ASN A 58 -1.84 8.00 -18.38
C ASN A 58 -1.93 6.68 -17.59
N LEU A 59 -3.13 6.10 -17.47
CA LEU A 59 -3.33 4.83 -16.79
C LEU A 59 -2.50 3.71 -17.44
N PRO A 60 -1.61 3.03 -16.68
CA PRO A 60 -0.69 2.05 -17.24
C PRO A 60 -1.43 0.81 -17.74
N VAL A 61 -1.00 0.28 -18.88
CA VAL A 61 -1.51 -0.96 -19.46
C VAL A 61 -0.36 -1.73 -20.09
N TYR A 62 -0.27 -3.01 -19.77
CA TYR A 62 0.70 -3.94 -20.34
C TYR A 62 -0.07 -5.08 -21.00
N GLN A 63 0.18 -5.31 -22.28
CA GLN A 63 -0.55 -6.29 -23.07
C GLN A 63 0.30 -7.54 -23.30
N SER A 64 -0.36 -8.70 -23.34
CA SER A 64 0.23 -9.93 -23.85
C SER A 64 0.35 -9.91 -25.39
N VAL A 65 1.18 -10.79 -25.96
CA VAL A 65 1.46 -10.88 -27.42
C VAL A 65 0.35 -11.59 -28.19
N ALA A 66 -0.64 -12.19 -27.53
CA ALA A 66 -1.69 -12.94 -28.21
C ALA A 66 -2.47 -12.06 -29.22
N GLU A 67 -2.62 -12.56 -30.45
CA GLU A 67 -3.51 -11.96 -31.44
C GLU A 67 -4.97 -12.17 -31.00
N ASP A 68 -5.78 -11.12 -31.15
CA ASP A 68 -7.23 -11.03 -30.91
C ASP A 68 -7.84 -11.20 -29.49
N ASP A 69 -7.18 -11.82 -28.50
CA ASP A 69 -7.74 -11.96 -27.14
C ASP A 69 -6.87 -11.28 -26.06
N ARG A 70 -7.23 -10.04 -25.71
CA ARG A 70 -6.34 -9.04 -25.07
C ARG A 70 -6.15 -9.24 -23.56
N LEU A 71 -5.45 -10.31 -23.14
CA LEU A 71 -4.89 -10.38 -21.79
C LEU A 71 -4.05 -9.12 -21.52
N SER A 72 -4.44 -8.36 -20.51
CA SER A 72 -3.72 -7.15 -20.15
C SER A 72 -3.68 -6.94 -18.63
N PHE A 73 -2.58 -6.37 -18.18
CA PHE A 73 -2.31 -6.08 -16.78
C PHE A 73 -2.31 -4.57 -16.57
N GLY A 74 -2.96 -4.15 -15.48
CA GLY A 74 -3.20 -2.76 -15.16
C GLY A 74 -4.59 -2.31 -15.62
N TRP A 75 -4.67 -1.17 -16.30
CA TRP A 75 -5.93 -0.57 -16.73
C TRP A 75 -6.21 -0.88 -18.20
N GLY A 76 -6.64 -2.12 -18.47
CA GLY A 76 -6.96 -2.61 -19.81
C GLY A 76 -7.90 -1.68 -20.58
N LEU A 77 -7.84 -1.73 -21.92
CA LEU A 77 -8.65 -0.87 -22.79
C LEU A 77 -10.16 -1.12 -22.65
N GLY A 78 -10.54 -2.35 -22.30
CA GLY A 78 -11.92 -2.74 -22.02
C GLY A 78 -12.40 -2.40 -20.61
N ASN A 79 -11.53 -1.87 -19.75
CA ASN A 79 -11.91 -1.59 -18.36
C ASN A 79 -12.98 -0.50 -18.28
N VAL A 80 -13.93 -0.68 -17.36
CA VAL A 80 -15.08 0.21 -17.17
C VAL A 80 -14.66 1.66 -16.87
N ILE A 81 -13.52 1.88 -16.20
CA ILE A 81 -13.03 3.23 -15.88
C ILE A 81 -12.70 4.07 -17.12
N ARG A 82 -12.52 3.44 -18.28
CA ARG A 82 -12.27 4.11 -19.57
C ARG A 82 -13.55 4.36 -20.36
N ASP A 83 -14.71 3.93 -19.86
CA ASP A 83 -15.98 4.12 -20.55
C ASP A 83 -16.52 5.55 -20.36
N LYS A 84 -17.00 6.16 -21.45
CA LYS A 84 -17.56 7.52 -21.40
C LYS A 84 -18.77 7.60 -20.47
N ALA A 85 -19.56 6.53 -20.35
CA ALA A 85 -20.72 6.50 -19.47
C ALA A 85 -20.36 6.64 -17.98
N ILE A 86 -19.14 6.22 -17.58
CA ILE A 86 -18.65 6.41 -16.21
C ILE A 86 -18.36 7.90 -15.94
N HIS A 87 -17.92 8.63 -16.95
CA HIS A 87 -17.57 10.06 -16.86
C HIS A 87 -18.74 11.00 -17.20
N GLU A 88 -19.89 10.45 -17.58
CA GLU A 88 -21.04 11.25 -18.03
C GLU A 88 -21.61 12.11 -16.88
N GLY A 89 -21.84 13.39 -17.16
CA GLY A 89 -22.35 14.37 -16.19
C GLY A 89 -21.24 15.10 -15.42
N SER A 90 -20.35 14.37 -14.74
CA SER A 90 -19.16 14.93 -14.06
C SER A 90 -18.19 13.84 -13.59
N TYR A 91 -16.93 14.21 -13.30
CA TYR A 91 -15.91 13.34 -12.71
C TYR A 91 -16.02 13.19 -11.18
N ASP A 92 -16.89 13.96 -10.53
CA ASP A 92 -16.84 14.16 -9.08
C ASP A 92 -16.96 12.88 -8.26
N HIS A 93 -17.98 12.08 -8.57
CA HIS A 93 -18.22 10.78 -7.94
C HIS A 93 -17.07 9.80 -8.16
N VAL A 94 -16.55 9.71 -9.39
CA VAL A 94 -15.44 8.81 -9.74
C VAL A 94 -14.18 9.23 -8.98
N ALA A 95 -13.84 10.51 -8.99
CA ALA A 95 -12.67 11.03 -8.32
C ALA A 95 -12.70 10.77 -6.81
N MET A 96 -13.86 10.95 -6.18
CA MET A 96 -14.02 10.67 -4.74
C MET A 96 -13.92 9.18 -4.43
N MET A 97 -14.55 8.31 -5.24
CA MET A 97 -14.44 6.87 -5.07
C MET A 97 -13.00 6.39 -5.23
N ILE A 98 -12.26 6.92 -6.21
CA ILE A 98 -10.83 6.64 -6.37
C ILE A 98 -10.04 7.11 -5.16
N ALA A 99 -10.27 8.34 -4.67
CA ALA A 99 -9.59 8.87 -3.49
C ALA A 99 -9.86 8.06 -2.22
N ILE A 100 -11.07 7.50 -2.09
CA ILE A 100 -11.43 6.57 -1.01
C ILE A 100 -10.63 5.26 -1.16
N GLY A 101 -10.69 4.62 -2.34
CA GLY A 101 -10.01 3.34 -2.58
C GLY A 101 -8.48 3.41 -2.46
N GLU A 102 -7.89 4.55 -2.83
CA GLU A 102 -6.44 4.75 -2.77
C GLU A 102 -5.88 4.80 -1.32
N SER A 103 -6.69 5.18 -0.33
CA SER A 103 -6.23 5.33 1.07
C SER A 103 -6.89 4.36 2.04
N PHE A 104 -8.12 3.90 1.76
CA PHE A 104 -8.87 2.98 2.60
C PHE A 104 -9.04 1.63 1.91
N ARG A 105 -9.06 0.56 2.71
CA ARG A 105 -9.46 -0.77 2.23
C ARG A 105 -10.85 -0.72 1.62
N GLU A 106 -11.08 -1.54 0.58
CA GLU A 106 -12.33 -1.51 -0.20
C GLU A 106 -13.56 -1.72 0.66
N SER A 107 -13.47 -2.63 1.64
CA SER A 107 -14.56 -2.91 2.59
C SER A 107 -14.89 -1.73 3.50
N TYR A 108 -13.87 -0.97 3.94
CA TYR A 108 -14.07 0.22 4.77
C TYR A 108 -14.62 1.37 3.93
N GLY A 109 -14.06 1.59 2.73
CA GLY A 109 -14.56 2.57 1.77
C GLY A 109 -16.03 2.33 1.40
N ALA A 110 -16.41 1.07 1.17
CA ALA A 110 -17.77 0.70 0.83
C ALA A 110 -18.74 0.98 1.99
N LYS A 111 -18.29 0.86 3.24
CA LYS A 111 -19.09 1.26 4.42
C LYS A 111 -19.30 2.77 4.43
N ILE A 112 -18.28 3.59 4.12
CA ILE A 112 -18.43 5.05 4.01
C ILE A 112 -19.52 5.40 2.98
N LEU A 113 -19.42 4.83 1.77
CA LEU A 113 -20.38 5.09 0.69
C LEU A 113 -21.80 4.64 1.07
N LYS A 114 -21.92 3.46 1.70
CA LYS A 114 -23.20 2.97 2.22
C LYS A 114 -23.81 3.91 3.27
N HIS A 115 -23.02 4.44 4.20
CA HIS A 115 -23.51 5.41 5.20
C HIS A 115 -23.93 6.73 4.55
N MET A 116 -23.20 7.21 3.54
CA MET A 116 -23.63 8.37 2.76
C MET A 116 -24.94 8.12 2.03
N ALA A 117 -25.09 6.94 1.42
CA ALA A 117 -26.31 6.51 0.74
C ALA A 117 -27.51 6.47 1.70
N HIS A 118 -27.37 5.83 2.87
CA HIS A 118 -28.44 5.80 3.86
C HIS A 118 -28.80 7.18 4.41
N ALA A 119 -27.82 8.07 4.62
CA ALA A 119 -28.09 9.45 5.03
C ALA A 119 -28.83 10.26 3.96
N ALA A 120 -28.72 9.86 2.70
CA ALA A 120 -29.44 10.44 1.56
C ALA A 120 -30.71 9.65 1.19
N ALA A 121 -31.03 8.54 1.87
CA ALA A 121 -32.18 7.71 1.52
C ALA A 121 -33.50 8.44 1.80
N GLY A 122 -34.49 8.21 0.93
CA GLY A 122 -35.87 8.71 1.10
C GLY A 122 -36.70 7.77 1.99
N ARG A 123 -38.03 7.92 1.94
CA ARG A 123 -38.98 7.01 2.62
C ARG A 123 -38.93 5.59 2.05
N GLU A 124 -38.58 5.45 0.78
CA GLU A 124 -38.33 4.18 0.11
C GLU A 124 -36.81 3.97 0.07
N ASP A 125 -36.31 2.97 0.78
CA ASP A 125 -34.87 2.64 0.78
C ASP A 125 -34.54 1.89 -0.51
N VAL A 126 -33.99 2.62 -1.47
CA VAL A 126 -33.48 2.10 -2.74
C VAL A 126 -31.95 2.10 -2.76
N THR A 127 -31.28 2.14 -1.61
CA THR A 127 -29.82 2.21 -1.57
C THR A 127 -29.18 0.92 -2.10
N PRO A 128 -28.05 1.00 -2.84
CA PRO A 128 -27.37 -0.18 -3.33
C PRO A 128 -26.86 -1.08 -2.19
N HIS A 129 -26.87 -2.38 -2.43
CA HIS A 129 -26.34 -3.37 -1.49
C HIS A 129 -24.83 -3.16 -1.25
N PHE A 130 -24.35 -3.53 -0.06
CA PHE A 130 -22.95 -3.35 0.33
C PHE A 130 -21.95 -4.00 -0.65
N SER A 131 -22.25 -5.19 -1.16
CA SER A 131 -21.39 -5.87 -2.15
C SER A 131 -21.22 -5.09 -3.45
N GLN A 132 -22.21 -4.30 -3.86
CA GLN A 132 -22.10 -3.46 -5.06
C GLN A 132 -21.21 -2.25 -4.81
N TRP A 133 -21.21 -1.69 -3.59
CA TRP A 133 -20.25 -0.64 -3.22
C TRP A 133 -18.81 -1.16 -3.19
N VAL A 134 -18.60 -2.38 -2.70
CA VAL A 134 -17.29 -3.04 -2.75
C VAL A 134 -16.84 -3.22 -4.20
N ALA A 135 -17.69 -3.78 -5.07
CA ALA A 135 -17.38 -3.98 -6.48
C ALA A 135 -17.10 -2.64 -7.21
N ALA A 136 -17.87 -1.60 -6.91
CA ALA A 136 -17.69 -0.28 -7.49
C ALA A 136 -16.38 0.38 -7.07
N LEU A 137 -15.95 0.21 -5.81
CA LEU A 137 -14.62 0.65 -5.37
C LEU A 137 -13.51 -0.18 -5.99
N HIS A 138 -13.67 -1.50 -6.02
CA HIS A 138 -12.71 -2.41 -6.62
C HIS A 138 -12.41 -2.04 -8.09
N ALA A 139 -13.45 -1.69 -8.86
CA ALA A 139 -13.32 -1.29 -10.25
C ALA A 139 -12.54 0.02 -10.49
N VAL A 140 -12.36 0.86 -9.47
CA VAL A 140 -11.67 2.15 -9.57
C VAL A 140 -10.44 2.26 -8.66
N ASN A 141 -10.17 1.22 -7.85
CA ASN A 141 -9.09 1.23 -6.89
C ASN A 141 -7.73 1.25 -7.60
N GLY A 142 -6.79 2.06 -7.10
CA GLY A 142 -5.45 2.18 -7.66
C GLY A 142 -5.33 3.11 -8.88
N VAL A 143 -6.40 3.79 -9.31
CA VAL A 143 -6.30 4.80 -10.38
C VAL A 143 -5.36 5.94 -9.95
N PHE A 144 -5.41 6.36 -8.69
CA PHE A 144 -4.50 7.38 -8.14
C PHE A 144 -3.14 6.84 -7.66
N ALA A 145 -2.87 5.54 -7.83
CA ALA A 145 -1.69 4.90 -7.26
C ALA A 145 -0.35 5.42 -7.81
N SER A 146 -0.35 5.92 -9.05
CA SER A 146 0.86 6.47 -9.71
C SER A 146 0.87 8.01 -9.72
N THR A 147 0.18 8.63 -8.76
CA THR A 147 -0.03 10.08 -8.66
C THR A 147 0.54 10.63 -7.35
N ASP A 148 0.54 11.95 -7.20
CA ASP A 148 0.98 12.58 -5.95
C ASP A 148 -0.10 12.57 -4.86
N PHE A 149 -1.32 12.13 -5.14
CA PHE A 149 -2.40 12.12 -4.13
C PHE A 149 -2.02 11.30 -2.89
N GLY A 150 -1.56 10.05 -3.09
CA GLY A 150 -1.12 9.21 -1.98
C GLY A 150 0.09 9.78 -1.23
N LEU A 151 0.99 10.49 -1.92
CA LEU A 151 2.12 11.18 -1.28
C LEU A 151 1.64 12.36 -0.42
N LEU A 152 0.62 13.09 -0.90
CA LEU A 152 0.04 14.23 -0.19
C LEU A 152 -0.70 13.80 1.08
N VAL A 153 -1.40 12.67 1.04
CA VAL A 153 -2.00 12.05 2.25
C VAL A 153 -0.92 11.83 3.31
N GLU A 154 0.26 11.35 2.92
CA GLU A 154 1.40 11.17 3.84
C GLU A 154 2.02 12.49 4.33
N GLU A 155 2.00 13.56 3.54
CA GLU A 155 2.44 14.88 4.01
C GLU A 155 1.55 15.42 5.12
N TYR A 156 0.23 15.32 4.97
CA TYR A 156 -0.70 15.72 6.03
C TYR A 156 -0.59 14.81 7.26
N LEU A 157 -0.46 13.49 7.08
CA LEU A 157 -0.29 12.53 8.18
C LEU A 157 0.93 12.88 9.02
N ARG A 158 2.06 13.23 8.39
CA ARG A 158 3.30 13.62 9.10
C ARG A 158 3.11 14.83 10.03
N MET A 159 2.08 15.65 9.82
CA MET A 159 1.80 16.80 10.68
C MET A 159 1.10 16.41 12.00
N ASP A 160 0.52 15.21 12.10
CA ASP A 160 -0.09 14.72 13.34
C ASP A 160 1.01 14.53 14.42
N PRO A 161 0.97 15.31 15.52
CA PRO A 161 2.04 15.33 16.52
C PRO A 161 1.93 14.20 17.55
N TYR A 162 0.83 13.42 17.56
CA TYR A 162 0.56 12.50 18.66
C TYR A 162 1.21 11.11 18.45
N PRO A 163 1.68 10.46 19.53
CA PRO A 163 2.39 9.20 19.46
C PRO A 163 1.48 8.01 19.07
N ILE A 164 2.13 6.88 18.80
CA ILE A 164 1.54 5.60 18.40
C ILE A 164 0.33 5.25 19.26
N ARG A 165 -0.75 4.85 18.59
CA ARG A 165 -1.87 4.15 19.22
C ARG A 165 -1.88 2.72 18.70
N HIS A 166 -1.87 1.75 19.61
CA HIS A 166 -2.17 0.38 19.23
C HIS A 166 -3.67 0.29 18.93
N VAL A 167 -4.02 0.25 17.64
CA VAL A 167 -5.41 0.13 17.20
C VAL A 167 -5.68 -1.33 16.85
N THR A 168 -6.45 -2.01 17.68
CA THR A 168 -6.93 -3.38 17.42
C THR A 168 -8.17 -3.40 16.55
N ASN A 169 -9.07 -2.43 16.72
CA ASN A 169 -10.27 -2.27 15.89
C ASN A 169 -10.42 -0.82 15.47
N VAL A 170 -10.18 -0.56 14.19
CA VAL A 170 -10.18 0.80 13.67
C VAL A 170 -11.59 1.32 13.46
N GLU A 171 -12.53 0.46 13.08
CA GLU A 171 -13.93 0.87 12.91
C GLU A 171 -14.56 1.31 14.23
N ALA A 172 -14.10 0.77 15.35
CA ALA A 172 -14.52 1.22 16.68
C ALA A 172 -13.99 2.63 17.02
N LEU A 173 -12.78 2.97 16.56
CA LEU A 173 -12.17 4.28 16.83
C LEU A 173 -12.57 5.34 15.80
N ILE A 174 -12.77 4.91 14.55
CA ILE A 174 -13.08 5.75 13.41
C ILE A 174 -14.25 5.08 12.69
N PRO A 175 -15.49 5.29 13.17
CA PRO A 175 -16.67 4.75 12.52
C PRO A 175 -16.79 5.28 11.08
N PRO A 176 -17.09 4.43 10.07
CA PRO A 176 -17.28 4.89 8.69
C PRO A 176 -18.35 5.98 8.55
N GLU A 177 -19.36 5.98 9.43
CA GLU A 177 -20.38 7.03 9.52
C GLU A 177 -19.79 8.41 9.82
N SER A 178 -18.79 8.49 10.70
CA SER A 178 -18.15 9.78 11.06
C SER A 178 -17.36 10.34 9.88
N VAL A 179 -16.70 9.46 9.09
CA VAL A 179 -16.02 9.85 7.85
C VAL A 179 -17.04 10.32 6.80
N ALA A 180 -18.16 9.61 6.65
CA ALA A 180 -19.26 10.01 5.76
C ALA A 180 -19.82 11.39 6.11
N LYS A 181 -20.06 11.68 7.41
CA LYS A 181 -20.52 13.00 7.88
C LYS A 181 -19.50 14.11 7.61
N ALA A 182 -18.22 13.85 7.85
CA ALA A 182 -17.16 14.81 7.54
C ALA A 182 -17.06 15.09 6.03
N LEU A 183 -17.24 14.08 5.19
CA LEU A 183 -17.27 14.23 3.73
C LEU A 183 -18.46 15.06 3.26
N GLN A 184 -19.65 14.83 3.81
CA GLN A 184 -20.82 15.67 3.56
C GLN A 184 -20.58 17.13 3.99
N ALA A 185 -19.92 17.36 5.12
CA ALA A 185 -19.59 18.71 5.58
C ALA A 185 -18.59 19.40 4.64
N LEU A 186 -17.57 18.68 4.16
CA LEU A 186 -16.63 19.18 3.16
C LEU A 186 -17.33 19.52 1.84
N MET A 187 -18.23 18.66 1.36
CA MET A 187 -18.98 18.91 0.13
C MET A 187 -19.85 20.16 0.21
N ARG A 188 -20.43 20.46 1.38
CA ARG A 188 -21.19 21.71 1.59
C ARG A 188 -20.29 22.94 1.44
N VAL A 189 -19.02 22.86 1.81
CA VAL A 189 -18.05 23.94 1.60
C VAL A 189 -17.71 24.07 0.11
N THR A 190 -17.43 22.97 -0.59
CA THR A 190 -17.11 23.00 -2.02
C THR A 190 -18.27 23.49 -2.87
N ALA A 191 -19.51 23.16 -2.49
CA ALA A 191 -20.73 23.63 -3.13
C ALA A 191 -21.05 25.12 -2.84
N GLY A 192 -20.31 25.77 -1.93
CA GLY A 192 -20.59 27.15 -1.50
C GLY A 192 -21.77 27.29 -0.54
N HIS A 193 -22.35 26.18 -0.06
CA HIS A 193 -23.40 26.19 0.97
C HIS A 193 -22.87 26.53 2.38
N ALA A 194 -21.56 26.43 2.58
CA ALA A 194 -20.87 26.82 3.81
C ALA A 194 -19.57 27.56 3.48
N LYS A 195 -19.19 28.55 4.30
CA LYS A 195 -17.93 29.29 4.11
C LYS A 195 -16.69 28.47 4.47
N GLY A 196 -16.83 27.55 5.41
CA GLY A 196 -15.78 26.63 5.81
C GLY A 196 -16.28 25.56 6.78
N VAL A 197 -15.38 24.64 7.13
CA VAL A 197 -15.62 23.54 8.07
C VAL A 197 -14.37 23.29 8.90
N THR A 198 -14.56 22.99 10.18
CA THR A 198 -13.51 22.51 11.08
C THR A 198 -13.64 21.01 11.24
N LEU A 199 -12.59 20.25 10.94
CA LEU A 199 -12.47 18.83 11.22
C LEU A 199 -11.50 18.63 12.38
N THR A 200 -12.01 18.12 13.49
CA THR A 200 -11.22 17.81 14.69
C THR A 200 -11.08 16.31 14.80
N GLY A 201 -9.87 15.80 15.00
CA GLY A 201 -9.66 14.37 15.13
C GLY A 201 -8.21 13.92 15.06
N SER A 202 -8.02 12.61 14.92
CA SER A 202 -6.69 12.01 14.74
C SER A 202 -6.25 12.04 13.28
N ALA A 203 -5.15 11.34 12.96
CA ALA A 203 -4.61 11.07 11.62
C ALA A 203 -5.62 10.97 10.45
N VAL A 204 -6.87 10.54 10.64
CA VAL A 204 -7.86 10.41 9.54
C VAL A 204 -8.24 11.75 8.91
N ILE A 205 -8.15 12.85 9.66
CA ILE A 205 -8.42 14.18 9.11
C ILE A 205 -7.39 14.59 8.04
N SER A 206 -6.20 13.96 8.04
CA SER A 206 -5.15 14.17 7.04
C SER A 206 -5.62 13.86 5.62
N TRP A 207 -6.44 12.81 5.46
CA TRP A 207 -6.98 12.42 4.16
C TRP A 207 -7.92 13.50 3.59
N PHE A 208 -8.69 14.17 4.45
CA PHE A 208 -9.52 15.31 4.04
C PHE A 208 -8.67 16.52 3.60
N GLY A 209 -7.54 16.75 4.25
CA GLY A 209 -6.56 17.77 3.80
C GLY A 209 -6.08 17.49 2.36
N ALA A 210 -5.70 16.24 2.08
CA ALA A 210 -5.25 15.84 0.75
C ALA A 210 -6.35 15.98 -0.31
N ILE A 211 -7.61 15.60 -0.01
CA ILE A 211 -8.74 15.83 -0.92
C ILE A 211 -8.94 17.31 -1.18
N ALA A 212 -9.01 18.10 -0.10
CA ALA A 212 -9.31 19.51 -0.16
C ALA A 212 -8.28 20.26 -1.01
N GLU A 213 -7.01 19.90 -0.91
CA GLU A 213 -5.93 20.48 -1.71
C GLU A 213 -5.89 19.91 -3.14
N TRP A 214 -5.90 18.58 -3.29
CA TRP A 214 -5.61 17.95 -4.58
C TRP A 214 -6.80 17.92 -5.56
N LEU A 215 -8.02 17.81 -5.05
CA LEU A 215 -9.25 17.79 -5.85
C LEU A 215 -9.97 19.15 -5.85
N CYS A 216 -10.05 19.80 -4.70
CA CYS A 216 -10.98 20.92 -4.50
C CYS A 216 -10.31 22.30 -4.49
N ASP A 217 -8.96 22.36 -4.42
CA ASP A 217 -8.19 23.61 -4.34
C ASP A 217 -8.68 24.56 -3.23
N LEU A 218 -9.03 23.98 -2.07
CA LEU A 218 -9.52 24.73 -0.92
C LEU A 218 -8.37 25.34 -0.12
N ARG A 219 -8.67 26.46 0.53
CA ARG A 219 -7.76 27.05 1.52
C ARG A 219 -7.79 26.26 2.82
N ILE A 220 -6.65 25.71 3.21
CA ILE A 220 -6.49 24.85 4.38
C ILE A 220 -5.62 25.52 5.44
N ALA A 221 -6.03 25.38 6.71
CA ALA A 221 -5.22 25.66 7.89
C ALA A 221 -5.20 24.43 8.81
N VAL A 222 -4.05 24.13 9.40
CA VAL A 222 -3.81 22.94 10.23
C VAL A 222 -3.27 23.37 11.58
N PHE A 223 -3.90 22.87 12.64
CA PHE A 223 -3.58 23.20 14.03
C PHE A 223 -3.44 21.94 14.88
N GLN A 224 -2.74 22.09 15.99
CA GLN A 224 -2.88 21.21 17.15
C GLN A 224 -4.05 21.67 18.02
N ASP A 225 -4.61 20.78 18.84
CA ASP A 225 -5.63 21.12 19.84
C ASP A 225 -5.20 22.23 20.83
N THR A 226 -3.89 22.37 21.05
CA THR A 226 -3.27 23.44 21.84
C THR A 226 -3.31 24.83 21.19
N GLY A 227 -3.74 24.93 19.92
CA GLY A 227 -3.76 26.18 19.14
C GLY A 227 -2.47 26.45 18.36
N VAL A 228 -1.48 25.55 18.42
CA VAL A 228 -0.25 25.65 17.64
C VAL A 228 -0.56 25.45 16.16
N GLN A 229 -0.19 26.42 15.32
CA GLN A 229 -0.35 26.32 13.87
C GLN A 229 0.77 25.47 13.27
N LEU A 230 0.39 24.44 12.52
CA LEU A 230 1.30 23.49 11.88
C LEU A 230 1.51 23.80 10.40
N HIS A 231 0.43 24.17 9.71
CA HIS A 231 0.45 24.44 8.28
C HIS A 231 -0.67 25.40 7.89
N VAL A 232 -0.43 26.20 6.87
CA VAL A 232 -1.45 27.02 6.22
C VAL A 232 -1.08 27.17 4.75
N THR A 233 -2.06 26.97 3.88
CA THR A 233 -1.89 27.12 2.42
C THR A 233 -1.88 28.59 2.00
N HIS A 234 -2.69 29.43 2.65
CA HIS A 234 -2.87 30.85 2.34
C HIS A 234 -2.89 31.69 3.62
N GLN A 235 -1.80 32.39 3.93
CA GLN A 235 -1.65 33.12 5.21
C GLN A 235 -2.62 34.29 5.39
N ASP A 236 -3.01 34.94 4.28
CA ASP A 236 -3.79 36.17 4.31
C ASP A 236 -5.29 35.97 4.02
N GLN A 237 -5.77 34.73 3.98
CA GLN A 237 -7.15 34.40 3.62
C GLN A 237 -7.78 33.43 4.60
N ASP A 238 -9.08 33.58 4.83
CA ASP A 238 -9.84 32.66 5.68
C ASP A 238 -9.80 31.24 5.11
N ALA A 239 -9.42 30.28 5.96
CA ALA A 239 -9.42 28.88 5.63
C ALA A 239 -10.86 28.38 5.41
N GLN A 240 -11.03 27.62 4.32
CA GLN A 240 -12.27 26.91 4.01
C GLN A 240 -12.30 25.54 4.70
N LEU A 241 -11.13 24.93 4.94
CA LEU A 241 -11.00 23.73 5.74
C LEU A 241 -9.99 23.98 6.87
N THR A 242 -10.42 23.81 8.11
CA THR A 242 -9.53 23.82 9.28
C THR A 242 -9.39 22.40 9.81
N LEU A 243 -8.16 21.90 9.88
CA LEU A 243 -7.84 20.62 10.49
C LEU A 243 -7.27 20.85 11.89
N VAL A 244 -7.84 20.19 12.90
CA VAL A 244 -7.38 20.28 14.29
C VAL A 244 -7.02 18.88 14.78
N TYR A 245 -5.73 18.60 14.89
CA TYR A 245 -5.27 17.33 15.43
C TYR A 245 -5.54 17.28 16.93
N THR A 246 -6.19 16.21 17.36
CA THR A 246 -6.36 15.89 18.78
C THR A 246 -5.69 14.57 19.11
N ALA A 247 -5.30 14.42 20.37
CA ALA A 247 -4.86 13.12 20.84
C ALA A 247 -5.99 12.09 20.63
N GLU A 248 -7.21 12.38 21.07
CA GLU A 248 -8.34 11.45 21.01
C GLU A 248 -8.59 10.90 19.59
N PRO A 249 -8.84 9.59 19.47
CA PRO A 249 -9.02 8.98 18.16
C PRO A 249 -10.43 9.27 17.64
N GLY A 250 -10.54 9.58 16.36
CA GLY A 250 -11.82 9.78 15.72
C GLY A 250 -11.81 10.97 14.79
N ILE A 251 -13.00 11.38 14.38
CA ILE A 251 -13.24 12.55 13.53
C ILE A 251 -14.59 13.17 13.88
N GLN A 252 -14.59 14.49 14.01
CA GLN A 252 -15.78 15.30 14.19
C GLN A 252 -15.73 16.50 13.24
N ALA A 253 -16.85 16.74 12.55
CA ALA A 253 -17.03 17.93 11.74
C ALA A 253 -17.84 18.98 12.50
N SER A 254 -17.41 20.24 12.44
CA SER A 254 -18.12 21.39 12.98
C SER A 254 -18.15 22.52 11.96
N ALA A 255 -19.28 23.22 11.90
CA ALA A 255 -19.38 24.47 11.13
C ALA A 255 -18.81 25.67 11.91
N GLU A 256 -18.56 25.51 13.20
CA GLU A 256 -17.99 26.57 14.03
C GLU A 256 -16.50 26.77 13.70
N PRO A 257 -16.06 28.03 13.51
CA PRO A 257 -14.64 28.32 13.32
C PRO A 257 -13.85 27.91 14.56
N PHE A 258 -12.72 27.24 14.34
CA PHE A 258 -11.76 26.99 15.41
C PHE A 258 -11.20 28.33 15.93
N LYS A 259 -11.35 28.59 17.22
CA LYS A 259 -10.81 29.78 17.90
C LYS A 259 -9.65 29.35 18.81
N PRO A 260 -8.40 29.37 18.32
CA PRO A 260 -7.26 29.05 19.17
C PRO A 260 -7.13 30.08 20.30
N SER A 261 -6.90 29.61 21.53
CA SER A 261 -6.71 30.46 22.71
C SER A 261 -5.42 31.29 22.62
N GLN A 262 -4.38 30.76 21.96
CA GLN A 262 -3.16 31.46 21.53
C GLN A 262 -2.62 30.80 20.26
N VAL A 263 -2.33 31.57 19.20
CA VAL A 263 -1.64 31.04 18.02
C VAL A 263 -0.13 31.14 18.25
N SER A 264 0.52 30.00 18.41
CA SER A 264 1.98 29.92 18.38
C SER A 264 2.43 29.07 17.20
N LEU A 265 3.55 29.43 16.58
CA LEU A 265 4.15 28.64 15.51
C LEU A 265 4.97 27.52 16.12
N ALA A 266 4.74 26.27 15.67
CA ALA A 266 5.53 25.14 16.13
C ALA A 266 7.01 25.35 15.80
N LYS A 267 7.86 25.48 16.84
CA LYS A 267 9.31 25.40 16.69
C LYS A 267 9.73 23.94 16.56
N LEU A 268 9.46 23.34 15.40
CA LEU A 268 9.95 21.98 15.10
C LEU A 268 11.46 22.04 14.87
N THR A 269 12.22 21.17 15.56
CA THR A 269 13.64 21.00 15.25
C THR A 269 13.81 20.35 13.87
N LEU A 270 15.00 20.47 13.27
CA LEU A 270 15.30 19.79 11.99
C LEU A 270 15.12 18.27 12.12
N VAL A 271 15.41 17.72 13.30
CA VAL A 271 15.23 16.30 13.61
C VAL A 271 13.75 15.94 13.65
N ASP A 272 12.91 16.70 14.35
CA ASP A 272 11.46 16.44 14.43
C ASP A 272 10.78 16.54 13.06
N ARG A 273 11.28 17.41 12.18
CA ARG A 273 10.79 17.50 10.79
C ARG A 273 11.16 16.28 9.95
N THR A 274 12.29 15.65 10.24
CA THR A 274 12.87 14.56 9.42
C THR A 274 12.49 13.17 9.95
N TYR A 275 12.40 13.02 11.26
CA TYR A 275 12.12 11.76 11.96
C TYR A 275 11.00 12.00 12.98
N SER A 276 9.75 11.97 12.49
CA SER A 276 8.59 12.17 13.36
C SER A 276 8.62 11.20 14.54
N ALA A 277 8.28 11.74 15.72
CA ALA A 277 8.02 10.94 16.91
C ALA A 277 6.68 10.18 16.78
N ALA A 278 5.77 10.71 15.98
CA ALA A 278 4.49 10.08 15.67
C ALA A 278 4.73 8.96 14.65
N VAL A 279 4.26 7.78 15.01
CA VAL A 279 4.21 6.63 14.11
C VAL A 279 2.74 6.26 13.98
N HIS A 280 2.20 6.44 12.78
CA HIS A 280 0.79 6.19 12.51
C HIS A 280 0.60 4.69 12.29
N ALA A 281 0.03 4.00 13.28
CA ALA A 281 -0.45 2.63 13.13
C ALA A 281 -1.94 2.67 12.78
N THR A 282 -2.24 3.20 11.58
CA THR A 282 -3.60 3.31 11.05
C THR A 282 -3.77 2.32 9.89
N PRO A 283 -4.98 1.77 9.67
CA PRO A 283 -5.24 0.83 8.57
C PRO A 283 -5.41 1.56 7.23
N PHE A 284 -5.45 2.89 7.27
CA PHE A 284 -5.42 3.77 6.13
C PHE A 284 -4.10 4.53 6.18
N GLY A 285 -3.58 4.86 5.03
CA GLY A 285 -2.33 5.58 4.86
C GLY A 285 -2.20 5.97 3.40
N GLY A 286 -1.23 6.83 3.12
CA GLY A 286 -0.90 7.14 1.75
C GLY A 286 0.26 6.29 1.24
N ARG A 287 0.90 6.81 0.20
CA ARG A 287 2.08 6.25 -0.41
C ARG A 287 3.32 6.98 0.05
N VAL A 288 4.43 6.26 0.12
CA VAL A 288 5.69 6.82 0.62
C VAL A 288 6.76 6.73 -0.47
N ALA A 289 7.34 7.87 -0.81
CA ALA A 289 8.40 7.95 -1.81
C ALA A 289 9.64 7.16 -1.37
N TRP A 290 10.25 6.42 -2.31
CA TRP A 290 11.42 5.58 -2.09
C TRP A 290 12.60 6.32 -1.44
N GLN A 291 12.80 7.59 -1.80
CA GLN A 291 13.90 8.45 -1.33
C GLN A 291 13.86 8.77 0.17
N SER A 292 12.71 8.53 0.81
CA SER A 292 12.50 8.85 2.23
C SER A 292 11.63 7.80 2.90
N LEU A 293 11.65 6.56 2.40
CA LEU A 293 10.77 5.48 2.84
C LEU A 293 10.99 5.17 4.33
N LEU A 294 12.23 4.86 4.70
CA LEU A 294 12.58 4.45 6.05
C LEU A 294 12.33 5.54 7.11
N PRO A 295 12.77 6.81 6.94
CA PRO A 295 12.51 7.84 7.93
C PRO A 295 11.02 8.17 8.05
N ARG A 296 10.25 8.13 6.95
CA ARG A 296 8.81 8.41 7.00
C ARG A 296 8.02 7.29 7.64
N VAL A 297 8.35 6.03 7.35
CA VAL A 297 7.61 4.89 7.89
C VAL A 297 7.99 4.61 9.34
N PHE A 298 9.29 4.60 9.65
CA PHE A 298 9.80 4.13 10.94
C PHE A 298 10.28 5.23 11.90
N GLY A 299 10.30 6.49 11.45
CA GLY A 299 10.54 7.67 12.28
C GLY A 299 11.79 7.54 13.15
N LYS A 300 11.64 7.80 14.45
CA LYS A 300 12.72 7.71 15.46
C LYS A 300 13.44 6.36 15.48
N SER A 301 12.75 5.24 15.22
CA SER A 301 13.41 3.93 15.21
C SER A 301 14.47 3.83 14.11
N PHE A 302 14.21 4.39 12.92
CA PHE A 302 15.22 4.46 11.88
C PHE A 302 16.32 5.47 12.23
N HIS A 303 16.00 6.58 12.91
CA HIS A 303 17.00 7.54 13.38
C HIS A 303 18.08 6.90 14.28
N TYR A 304 17.69 6.00 15.20
CA TYR A 304 18.64 5.25 16.04
C TYR A 304 19.59 4.39 15.20
N LEU A 305 19.08 3.67 14.19
CA LEU A 305 19.91 2.89 13.28
C LEU A 305 20.80 3.76 12.39
N ASP A 306 20.29 4.93 12.00
CA ASP A 306 20.96 5.86 11.12
C ASP A 306 22.16 6.56 11.79
N HIS A 307 22.04 6.86 13.08
CA HIS A 307 23.07 7.57 13.83
C HIS A 307 23.80 6.67 14.83
N GLU A 308 23.18 6.39 15.97
CA GLU A 308 23.81 5.73 17.12
C GLU A 308 24.34 4.33 16.76
N GLU A 309 23.53 3.53 16.08
CA GLU A 309 23.87 2.15 15.71
C GLU A 309 24.34 1.99 14.25
N SER A 310 24.71 3.10 13.61
CA SER A 310 24.98 3.16 12.17
C SER A 310 26.13 2.28 11.66
N LYS A 311 27.08 1.95 12.54
CA LYS A 311 28.15 0.99 12.23
C LYS A 311 27.63 -0.44 12.24
N ALA A 312 26.93 -0.85 13.31
CA ALA A 312 26.36 -2.19 13.43
C ALA A 312 25.31 -2.43 12.34
N PHE A 313 24.48 -1.42 12.06
CA PHE A 313 23.46 -1.44 11.02
C PHE A 313 24.03 -1.75 9.63
N GLY A 314 25.00 -0.96 9.15
CA GLY A 314 25.58 -1.17 7.82
C GLY A 314 26.35 -2.48 7.69
N LEU A 315 27.11 -2.87 8.74
CA LEU A 315 27.84 -4.13 8.76
C LEU A 315 26.92 -5.36 8.79
N MET A 316 25.77 -5.28 9.48
CA MET A 316 24.80 -6.37 9.52
C MET A 316 24.17 -6.62 8.14
N ILE A 317 23.78 -5.55 7.42
CA ILE A 317 23.26 -5.68 6.04
C ILE A 317 24.31 -6.31 5.11
N GLY A 318 25.54 -5.80 5.17
CA GLY A 318 26.65 -6.34 4.36
C GLY A 318 26.95 -7.81 4.66
N ALA A 319 26.96 -8.18 5.94
CA ALA A 319 27.17 -9.55 6.38
C ALA A 319 26.06 -10.47 5.86
N GLY A 320 24.79 -10.05 5.97
CA GLY A 320 23.65 -10.77 5.39
C GLY A 320 23.78 -10.97 3.88
N ALA A 321 24.18 -9.91 3.15
CA ALA A 321 24.41 -10.00 1.71
C ALA A 321 25.51 -11.02 1.34
N ARG A 322 26.63 -11.02 2.08
CA ARG A 322 27.71 -12.01 1.89
C ARG A 322 27.27 -13.43 2.24
N MET A 323 26.43 -13.60 3.26
CA MET A 323 25.85 -14.90 3.60
C MET A 323 24.98 -15.43 2.45
N PHE A 324 24.10 -14.61 1.87
CA PHE A 324 23.32 -15.01 0.69
C PHE A 324 24.21 -15.37 -0.50
N GLU A 325 25.36 -14.71 -0.68
CA GLU A 325 26.30 -15.02 -1.74
C GLU A 325 26.93 -16.41 -1.54
N GLY A 326 27.37 -16.72 -0.33
CA GLY A 326 27.88 -18.06 0.00
C GLY A 326 26.82 -19.15 -0.21
N LEU A 327 25.55 -18.86 0.11
CA LEU A 327 24.43 -19.78 -0.13
C LEU A 327 24.10 -19.95 -1.63
N ALA A 328 24.19 -18.89 -2.43
CA ALA A 328 23.95 -18.94 -3.87
C ALA A 328 25.08 -19.66 -4.64
N LEU A 329 26.32 -19.52 -4.17
CA LEU A 329 27.51 -20.09 -4.79
C LEU A 329 27.92 -21.46 -4.21
N GLY A 330 27.31 -21.90 -3.10
CA GLY A 330 27.54 -23.21 -2.51
C GLY A 330 28.84 -23.32 -1.72
N GLU A 331 29.30 -22.23 -1.09
CA GLU A 331 30.63 -22.13 -0.44
C GLU A 331 30.76 -22.90 0.89
N ASP A 332 29.71 -23.55 1.42
CA ASP A 332 29.78 -24.32 2.68
C ASP A 332 29.01 -25.65 2.61
N GLY A 333 29.51 -26.54 1.75
CA GLY A 333 28.81 -27.68 1.13
C GLY A 333 28.10 -28.75 1.98
N GLN A 334 27.78 -28.59 3.27
CA GLN A 334 27.06 -29.64 4.03
C GLN A 334 25.96 -29.22 5.05
N ASP A 335 25.94 -27.99 5.61
CA ASP A 335 25.00 -27.67 6.72
C ASP A 335 23.75 -26.85 6.36
N HIS A 336 23.59 -26.43 5.10
CA HIS A 336 22.52 -25.50 4.69
C HIS A 336 21.69 -25.97 3.49
N GLY A 337 21.60 -27.29 3.24
CA GLY A 337 20.99 -27.86 2.04
C GLY A 337 19.56 -27.38 1.72
N VAL A 338 18.80 -26.94 2.72
CA VAL A 338 17.43 -26.39 2.54
C VAL A 338 17.41 -24.92 2.08
N LEU A 339 18.48 -24.16 2.34
CA LEU A 339 18.63 -22.75 1.94
C LEU A 339 19.43 -22.56 0.65
N VAL A 340 20.29 -23.52 0.32
CA VAL A 340 21.00 -23.55 -0.96
C VAL A 340 19.99 -23.73 -2.09
N SER A 341 19.92 -22.74 -2.97
CA SER A 341 19.04 -22.76 -4.13
C SER A 341 19.85 -22.40 -5.35
N THR A 342 20.09 -23.38 -6.21
CA THR A 342 20.73 -23.17 -7.51
C THR A 342 19.94 -22.19 -8.38
N LYS A 343 18.63 -22.07 -8.16
CA LYS A 343 17.77 -21.07 -8.83
C LYS A 343 18.15 -19.63 -8.46
N ASN A 344 18.68 -19.39 -7.26
CA ASN A 344 19.07 -18.04 -6.85
C ASN A 344 20.43 -17.61 -7.40
N ARG A 345 21.23 -18.57 -7.88
CA ARG A 345 22.53 -18.29 -8.51
C ARG A 345 22.42 -17.39 -9.74
N SER A 346 21.30 -17.44 -10.46
CA SER A 346 21.08 -16.58 -11.64
C SER A 346 20.57 -15.17 -11.29
N ASN A 347 20.16 -14.92 -10.04
CA ASN A 347 19.69 -13.60 -9.58
C ASN A 347 20.77 -12.88 -8.76
N THR A 348 21.76 -12.34 -9.46
CA THR A 348 22.88 -11.61 -8.86
C THR A 348 22.43 -10.40 -8.03
N ALA A 349 21.26 -9.82 -8.31
CA ALA A 349 20.67 -8.71 -7.54
C ALA A 349 20.24 -9.11 -6.12
N SER A 350 20.17 -10.41 -5.80
CA SER A 350 19.66 -10.89 -4.50
C SER A 350 20.74 -11.26 -3.49
N TYR A 351 22.02 -11.19 -3.85
CA TYR A 351 23.11 -11.53 -2.93
C TYR A 351 24.38 -10.69 -3.16
N GLY A 352 25.33 -10.77 -2.23
CA GLY A 352 26.64 -10.14 -2.35
C GLY A 352 26.56 -8.64 -2.64
N ALA A 353 27.42 -8.15 -3.55
CA ALA A 353 27.39 -6.75 -4.00
C ALA A 353 26.06 -6.37 -4.67
N GLY A 354 25.42 -7.30 -5.40
CA GLY A 354 24.16 -7.03 -6.09
C GLY A 354 22.99 -6.79 -5.13
N LEU A 355 22.97 -7.43 -3.96
CA LEU A 355 21.97 -7.11 -2.92
C LEU A 355 22.20 -5.73 -2.31
N VAL A 356 23.46 -5.36 -2.05
CA VAL A 356 23.81 -4.03 -1.55
C VAL A 356 23.39 -2.96 -2.56
N GLU A 357 23.66 -3.17 -3.84
CA GLU A 357 23.24 -2.28 -4.92
C GLU A 357 21.71 -2.21 -5.02
N THR A 358 21.02 -3.36 -5.00
CA THR A 358 19.55 -3.40 -5.02
C THR A 358 18.95 -2.59 -3.87
N ILE A 359 19.41 -2.83 -2.64
CA ILE A 359 18.93 -2.13 -1.45
C ILE A 359 19.19 -0.62 -1.58
N THR A 360 20.37 -0.19 -2.02
CA THR A 360 20.74 1.23 -2.09
C THR A 360 20.17 1.96 -3.31
N ASN A 361 19.75 1.24 -4.35
CA ASN A 361 19.01 1.78 -5.48
C ASN A 361 17.54 2.02 -5.13
N TRP A 362 16.89 1.05 -4.46
CA TRP A 362 15.50 1.18 -4.02
C TRP A 362 15.34 2.05 -2.78
N LEU A 363 16.32 2.11 -1.89
CA LEU A 363 16.31 2.90 -0.65
C LEU A 363 17.51 3.86 -0.64
N PRO A 364 17.44 4.98 -1.39
CA PRO A 364 18.56 5.92 -1.54
C PRO A 364 19.12 6.45 -0.22
N GLU A 365 18.32 6.54 0.84
CA GLU A 365 18.76 6.93 2.19
C GLU A 365 19.82 5.99 2.79
N LEU A 366 19.98 4.80 2.23
CA LEU A 366 20.97 3.81 2.64
C LEU A 366 22.33 3.95 1.94
N ARG A 367 22.44 4.76 0.87
CA ARG A 367 23.68 4.93 0.10
C ARG A 367 24.86 5.41 0.95
N ARG A 368 24.61 6.25 1.96
CA ARG A 368 25.64 6.70 2.91
C ARG A 368 26.26 5.56 3.74
N PHE A 369 25.60 4.40 3.82
CA PHE A 369 26.12 3.21 4.49
C PHE A 369 26.74 2.21 3.53
N GLN A 370 26.71 2.45 2.21
CA GLN A 370 27.19 1.51 1.20
C GLN A 370 28.62 1.04 1.50
N GLY A 371 29.53 1.97 1.78
CA GLY A 371 30.92 1.63 2.14
C GLY A 371 31.07 0.84 3.45
N ARG A 372 30.04 0.76 4.30
CA ARG A 372 29.99 -0.14 5.47
C ARG A 372 29.39 -1.49 5.10
N MET A 373 28.36 -1.50 4.24
CA MET A 373 27.73 -2.72 3.71
C MET A 373 28.69 -3.52 2.82
N GLU A 374 29.63 -2.87 2.14
CA GLU A 374 30.60 -3.54 1.27
C GLU A 374 31.77 -4.19 2.04
N ARG A 375 32.01 -3.83 3.30
CA ARG A 375 33.14 -4.37 4.08
C ARG A 375 33.03 -5.87 4.32
N PRO A 376 31.88 -6.41 4.78
CA PRO A 376 31.72 -7.84 4.99
C PRO A 376 31.80 -8.66 3.70
N LEU A 377 31.60 -8.06 2.52
CA LEU A 377 31.70 -8.78 1.24
C LEU A 377 33.11 -9.35 0.98
N LYS A 378 34.14 -8.78 1.61
CA LYS A 378 35.53 -9.25 1.52
C LYS A 378 35.84 -10.43 2.45
N GLN A 379 34.89 -10.81 3.30
CA GLN A 379 35.05 -11.86 4.29
C GLN A 379 34.68 -13.22 3.69
N THR A 380 35.08 -14.30 4.36
CA THR A 380 34.56 -15.64 4.07
C THR A 380 33.09 -15.73 4.52
N TYR A 381 32.35 -16.71 4.00
CA TYR A 381 30.96 -16.96 4.43
C TYR A 381 30.84 -17.11 5.96
N ARG A 382 31.76 -17.86 6.60
CA ARG A 382 31.74 -18.11 8.05
C ARG A 382 32.05 -16.85 8.86
N ASP A 383 33.02 -16.06 8.42
CA ASP A 383 33.36 -14.79 9.07
C ASP A 383 32.21 -13.78 8.95
N ALA A 384 31.53 -13.76 7.80
CA ALA A 384 30.34 -12.93 7.60
C ALA A 384 29.18 -13.38 8.50
N ALA A 385 28.95 -14.69 8.64
CA ALA A 385 27.93 -15.21 9.57
C ALA A 385 28.23 -14.83 11.03
N ALA A 386 29.49 -14.95 11.47
CA ALA A 386 29.91 -14.50 12.80
C ALA A 386 29.71 -12.99 12.98
N SER A 387 30.09 -12.20 11.98
CA SER A 387 29.89 -10.74 11.95
C SER A 387 28.41 -10.36 12.03
N TYR A 388 27.53 -11.08 11.31
CA TYR A 388 26.08 -10.87 11.36
C TYR A 388 25.53 -11.06 12.77
N VAL A 389 25.89 -12.17 13.44
CA VAL A 389 25.46 -12.47 14.81
C VAL A 389 26.00 -11.43 15.81
N GLU A 390 27.25 -10.99 15.65
CA GLU A 390 27.86 -9.97 16.49
C GLU A 390 27.13 -8.62 16.37
N GLN A 391 26.86 -8.16 15.14
CA GLN A 391 26.17 -6.89 14.91
C GLN A 391 24.71 -6.96 15.35
N LEU A 392 24.02 -8.08 15.09
CA LEU A 392 22.67 -8.30 15.58
C LEU A 392 22.62 -8.20 17.11
N SER A 393 23.60 -8.75 17.80
CA SER A 393 23.69 -8.69 19.26
C SER A 393 23.94 -7.26 19.78
N LYS A 394 24.64 -6.40 19.04
CA LYS A 394 24.78 -4.96 19.37
C LYS A 394 23.45 -4.24 19.25
N ILE A 395 22.76 -4.41 18.11
CA ILE A 395 21.47 -3.76 17.85
C ILE A 395 20.40 -4.21 18.87
N ARG A 396 20.39 -5.50 19.23
CA ARG A 396 19.51 -6.03 20.30
C ARG A 396 19.77 -5.36 21.65
N ARG A 397 21.04 -5.18 22.02
CA ARG A 397 21.43 -4.52 23.28
C ARG A 397 21.08 -3.04 23.32
N ALA A 398 21.03 -2.37 22.17
CA ALA A 398 20.56 -1.00 22.05
C ALA A 398 19.02 -0.90 22.13
N CYS A 399 18.31 -1.86 21.53
CA CYS A 399 16.85 -1.84 21.46
C CYS A 399 16.14 -2.33 22.73
N ARG A 400 16.56 -3.47 23.29
CA ARG A 400 16.02 -4.11 24.51
C ARG A 400 14.49 -4.24 24.60
N CYS A 401 13.80 -4.44 23.49
CA CYS A 401 12.34 -4.57 23.48
C CYS A 401 11.85 -6.03 23.60
N GLY A 402 10.55 -6.17 23.89
CA GLY A 402 9.81 -7.44 23.96
C GLY A 402 9.91 -8.36 22.75
N ILE A 403 10.30 -7.81 21.60
CA ILE A 403 10.40 -8.54 20.33
C ILE A 403 11.79 -9.17 20.15
N CYS A 404 12.86 -8.49 20.56
CA CYS A 404 14.23 -8.94 20.29
C CYS A 404 15.02 -9.39 21.53
N THR A 405 14.53 -9.12 22.73
CA THR A 405 15.10 -9.63 23.98
C THR A 405 14.71 -11.11 24.18
N SER A 406 15.59 -11.88 24.84
CA SER A 406 15.31 -13.29 25.15
C SER A 406 14.12 -13.39 26.12
N ARG A 407 13.34 -14.48 26.07
CA ARG A 407 12.17 -14.63 26.97
C ARG A 407 12.55 -14.62 28.45
N GLU A 408 13.73 -15.13 28.77
CA GLU A 408 14.25 -15.24 30.14
C GLU A 408 14.60 -13.87 30.75
N GLU A 409 14.91 -12.88 29.91
CA GLU A 409 15.26 -11.51 30.32
C GLU A 409 14.04 -10.57 30.35
N LEU A 410 12.86 -11.03 29.93
CA LEU A 410 11.66 -10.20 29.85
C LEU A 410 10.85 -10.26 31.14
N GLU A 411 10.33 -9.10 31.55
CA GLU A 411 9.34 -9.04 32.63
C GLU A 411 7.97 -9.50 32.11
N GLU A 412 7.07 -9.87 33.03
CA GLU A 412 5.71 -10.28 32.69
C GLU A 412 4.97 -9.17 31.92
N GLY A 413 4.32 -9.54 30.82
CA GLY A 413 3.60 -8.60 29.96
C GLY A 413 4.47 -7.84 28.94
N GLN A 414 5.78 -8.05 28.90
CA GLN A 414 6.66 -7.44 27.90
C GLN A 414 6.81 -8.27 26.62
N ASP A 415 6.37 -9.54 26.57
CA ASP A 415 6.56 -10.38 25.38
C ASP A 415 5.86 -9.80 24.14
N GLY A 416 6.60 -9.62 23.05
CA GLY A 416 6.09 -9.05 21.80
C GLY A 416 5.82 -7.54 21.83
N VAL A 417 6.08 -6.85 22.94
CA VAL A 417 5.85 -5.41 23.07
C VAL A 417 6.95 -4.62 22.35
N PRO A 418 6.62 -3.65 21.47
CA PRO A 418 7.60 -2.81 20.80
C PRO A 418 8.31 -1.85 21.77
N PRO A 419 9.48 -1.30 21.40
CA PRO A 419 10.17 -0.31 22.23
C PRO A 419 9.43 1.04 22.25
N PRO A 420 9.76 1.95 23.20
CA PRO A 420 9.16 3.29 23.28
C PRO A 420 9.35 4.15 22.02
N HIS A 421 10.39 3.88 21.23
CA HIS A 421 10.65 4.55 19.95
C HIS A 421 9.86 3.97 18.77
N GLY A 422 9.03 2.95 19.01
CA GLY A 422 7.97 2.47 18.11
C GLY A 422 8.21 1.13 17.43
N TYR A 423 9.42 0.90 16.90
CA TYR A 423 9.75 -0.31 16.14
C TYR A 423 11.02 -0.96 16.67
N CYS A 424 11.04 -2.29 16.71
CA CYS A 424 12.23 -3.05 17.08
C CYS A 424 13.36 -2.80 16.07
N LEU A 425 14.50 -2.29 16.56
CA LEU A 425 15.65 -1.97 15.69
C LEU A 425 16.17 -3.22 14.97
N ALA A 426 16.22 -4.36 15.65
CA ALA A 426 16.74 -5.59 15.07
C ALA A 426 15.84 -6.14 13.95
N VAL A 427 14.51 -6.13 14.17
CA VAL A 427 13.54 -6.51 13.12
C VAL A 427 13.56 -5.50 11.97
N LEU A 428 13.78 -4.22 12.24
CA LEU A 428 13.85 -3.20 11.21
C LEU A 428 14.99 -3.47 10.23
N VAL A 429 16.19 -3.86 10.71
CA VAL A 429 17.30 -4.27 9.84
C VAL A 429 16.95 -5.53 9.05
N GLU A 430 16.36 -6.54 9.71
CA GLU A 430 15.92 -7.78 9.03
C GLU A 430 14.88 -7.50 7.95
N SER A 431 13.96 -6.57 8.21
CA SER A 431 12.93 -6.14 7.27
C SER A 431 13.52 -5.44 6.06
N ILE A 432 14.55 -4.61 6.24
CA ILE A 432 15.26 -3.96 5.12
C ILE A 432 15.95 -5.00 4.23
N ILE A 433 16.64 -5.98 4.82
CA ILE A 433 17.30 -7.05 4.07
C ILE A 433 16.26 -7.88 3.31
N ALA A 434 15.19 -8.31 3.98
CA ALA A 434 14.13 -9.10 3.37
C ALA A 434 13.37 -8.33 2.27
N LEU A 435 13.15 -7.03 2.46
CA LEU A 435 12.58 -6.16 1.43
C LEU A 435 13.51 -6.08 0.21
N GLY A 436 14.83 -5.97 0.41
CA GLY A 436 15.83 -6.05 -0.66
C GLY A 436 15.75 -7.35 -1.46
N LEU A 437 15.60 -8.50 -0.77
CA LEU A 437 15.40 -9.80 -1.42
C LEU A 437 14.14 -9.82 -2.28
N CYS A 438 13.02 -9.27 -1.78
CA CYS A 438 11.78 -9.14 -2.54
C CYS A 438 11.97 -8.24 -3.77
N LEU A 439 12.55 -7.05 -3.59
CA LEU A 439 12.72 -6.05 -4.63
C LEU A 439 13.73 -6.46 -5.72
N SER A 440 14.68 -7.35 -5.41
CA SER A 440 15.64 -7.90 -6.39
C SER A 440 14.98 -8.61 -7.58
N ARG A 441 13.70 -8.98 -7.46
CA ARG A 441 12.93 -9.68 -8.50
C ARG A 441 11.79 -8.83 -9.07
N MET A 442 11.72 -7.54 -8.76
CA MET A 442 10.61 -6.68 -9.12
C MET A 442 11.01 -5.62 -10.13
N THR A 443 10.10 -5.36 -11.05
CA THR A 443 10.04 -4.14 -11.87
C THR A 443 8.73 -3.45 -11.54
N VAL A 444 8.81 -2.17 -11.16
CA VAL A 444 7.63 -1.44 -10.69
C VAL A 444 7.32 -0.34 -11.69
N SER A 445 6.04 -0.15 -12.00
CA SER A 445 5.58 0.94 -12.86
C SER A 445 6.09 2.28 -12.33
N ALA A 446 6.42 3.19 -13.25
CA ALA A 446 6.89 4.51 -12.87
C ALA A 446 5.89 5.21 -11.94
N ARG A 447 6.41 5.87 -10.90
CA ARG A 447 5.63 6.57 -9.87
C ARG A 447 4.69 5.72 -9.02
N LEU A 448 4.69 4.39 -9.17
CA LEU A 448 4.02 3.52 -8.22
C LEU A 448 4.90 3.36 -6.98
N TYR A 449 4.47 3.99 -5.89
CA TYR A 449 5.18 3.99 -4.62
C TYR A 449 4.55 3.00 -3.64
N PRO A 450 5.32 2.42 -2.71
CA PRO A 450 4.80 1.53 -1.68
C PRO A 450 3.84 2.30 -0.76
N THR A 451 2.87 1.61 -0.19
CA THR A 451 1.99 2.20 0.82
C THR A 451 2.65 2.10 2.20
N ARG A 452 2.36 3.05 3.09
CA ARG A 452 2.80 2.97 4.49
C ARG A 452 2.35 1.66 5.14
N ALA A 453 1.06 1.34 4.98
CA ALA A 453 0.47 0.11 5.51
C ALA A 453 1.16 -1.15 4.97
N GLY A 454 1.62 -1.12 3.72
CA GLY A 454 2.32 -2.24 3.08
C GLY A 454 3.67 -2.50 3.73
N ILE A 455 4.47 -1.45 3.92
CA ILE A 455 5.78 -1.56 4.59
C ILE A 455 5.63 -1.93 6.07
N GLN A 456 4.65 -1.35 6.77
CA GLN A 456 4.37 -1.70 8.16
C GLN A 456 3.89 -3.15 8.30
N GLY A 457 3.01 -3.61 7.40
CA GLY A 457 2.55 -4.99 7.36
C GLY A 457 3.68 -5.98 7.01
N PHE A 458 4.62 -5.56 6.17
CA PHE A 458 5.83 -6.32 5.87
C PHE A 458 6.73 -6.44 7.10
N TYR A 459 6.97 -5.32 7.81
CA TYR A 459 7.68 -5.32 9.10
C TYR A 459 6.98 -6.20 10.14
N ALA A 460 5.65 -6.12 10.27
CA ALA A 460 4.89 -6.93 11.22
C ALA A 460 5.02 -8.43 10.92
N SER A 461 5.09 -8.81 9.64
CA SER A 461 5.37 -10.20 9.25
C SER A 461 6.76 -10.65 9.70
N GLN A 462 7.75 -9.75 9.70
CA GLN A 462 9.10 -10.04 10.20
C GLN A 462 9.17 -10.08 11.73
N VAL A 463 8.35 -9.29 12.43
CA VAL A 463 8.18 -9.43 13.88
C VAL A 463 7.71 -10.85 14.23
N SER A 464 6.68 -11.37 13.55
CA SER A 464 6.16 -12.72 13.79
C SER A 464 7.22 -13.80 13.59
N LYS A 465 7.96 -13.74 12.48
CA LYS A 465 9.06 -14.68 12.22
C LYS A 465 10.18 -14.58 13.24
N ARG A 466 10.50 -13.38 13.71
CA ARG A 466 11.53 -13.20 14.73
C ARG A 466 11.10 -13.78 16.08
N LEU A 467 9.83 -13.59 16.45
CA LEU A 467 9.28 -14.18 17.67
C LEU A 467 9.33 -15.71 17.62
N GLU A 468 9.07 -16.31 16.44
CA GLU A 468 9.22 -17.75 16.19
C GLU A 468 10.70 -18.19 16.25
N ALA A 469 11.60 -17.42 15.66
CA ALA A 469 13.04 -17.71 15.60
C ALA A 469 13.79 -17.50 16.94
N ARG A 470 13.14 -16.89 17.93
CA ARG A 470 13.81 -16.43 19.16
C ARG A 470 14.37 -17.60 19.98
N GLY A 471 15.66 -17.52 20.30
CA GLY A 471 16.37 -18.53 21.10
C GLY A 471 16.91 -19.69 20.27
N LEU A 472 16.64 -19.73 18.97
CA LEU A 472 17.22 -20.73 18.07
C LEU A 472 18.66 -20.38 17.67
N HIS A 473 19.39 -21.39 17.23
CA HIS A 473 20.71 -21.21 16.62
C HIS A 473 20.61 -20.32 15.39
N TRP A 474 21.67 -19.55 15.08
CA TRP A 474 21.64 -18.50 14.06
C TRP A 474 21.24 -19.02 12.67
N SER A 475 21.57 -20.27 12.34
CA SER A 475 21.20 -20.91 11.06
C SER A 475 19.70 -21.11 10.92
N GLU A 476 19.04 -21.62 11.96
CA GLU A 476 17.57 -21.76 11.99
C GLU A 476 16.89 -20.39 12.08
N HIS A 477 17.45 -19.45 12.85
CA HIS A 477 16.97 -18.06 12.86
C HIS A 477 16.98 -17.46 11.46
N PHE A 478 18.11 -17.57 10.75
CA PHE A 478 18.26 -17.05 9.40
C PHE A 478 17.26 -17.69 8.43
N LYS A 479 17.05 -19.01 8.55
CA LYS A 479 16.08 -19.76 7.76
C LYS A 479 14.64 -19.29 7.97
N ILE A 480 14.22 -19.09 9.21
CA ILE A 480 12.85 -18.65 9.54
C ILE A 480 12.62 -17.21 9.07
N VAL A 481 13.59 -16.32 9.34
CA VAL A 481 13.49 -14.88 9.03
C VAL A 481 13.50 -14.62 7.52
N TYR A 482 14.39 -15.29 6.77
CA TYR A 482 14.63 -14.98 5.35
C TYR A 482 14.30 -16.08 4.37
N GLY A 483 14.21 -17.35 4.80
CA GLY A 483 14.01 -18.48 3.88
C GLY A 483 12.76 -18.32 3.02
N ASN A 484 11.74 -17.70 3.61
CA ASN A 484 10.45 -17.38 3.00
C ASN A 484 10.47 -16.24 1.98
N GLU A 485 11.56 -15.48 1.87
CA GLU A 485 11.78 -14.45 0.84
C GLU A 485 12.81 -14.94 -0.17
N TRP A 486 13.88 -15.56 0.32
CA TRP A 486 14.96 -16.12 -0.47
C TRP A 486 14.48 -17.24 -1.40
N ASN A 487 13.80 -18.24 -0.82
CA ASN A 487 13.25 -19.41 -1.53
C ASN A 487 11.72 -19.39 -1.59
N ALA A 488 11.14 -18.19 -1.57
CA ALA A 488 9.69 -17.99 -1.66
C ALA A 488 9.09 -18.72 -2.88
N PRO A 489 7.99 -19.48 -2.73
CA PRO A 489 7.15 -19.92 -3.84
C PRO A 489 6.59 -18.73 -4.62
N ASP A 490 6.22 -18.97 -5.88
CA ASP A 490 5.72 -17.93 -6.79
C ASP A 490 4.51 -17.18 -6.23
N ALA A 491 3.51 -17.90 -5.71
CA ALA A 491 2.35 -17.36 -5.01
C ALA A 491 2.70 -16.39 -3.86
N ARG A 492 3.72 -16.73 -3.07
CA ARG A 492 4.19 -15.89 -1.96
C ARG A 492 4.91 -14.64 -2.46
N ARG A 493 5.68 -14.75 -3.55
CA ARG A 493 6.36 -13.59 -4.16
C ARG A 493 5.34 -12.58 -4.68
N LEU A 494 4.30 -13.06 -5.38
CA LEU A 494 3.21 -12.21 -5.88
C LEU A 494 2.44 -11.57 -4.71
N THR A 495 2.09 -12.34 -3.68
CA THR A 495 1.43 -11.82 -2.47
C THR A 495 2.27 -10.75 -1.76
N ASN A 496 3.58 -10.97 -1.58
CA ASN A 496 4.47 -9.97 -0.99
C ASN A 496 4.57 -8.71 -1.87
N SER A 497 4.61 -8.89 -3.19
CA SER A 497 4.62 -7.78 -4.15
C SER A 497 3.37 -6.92 -3.96
N VAL A 498 2.19 -7.52 -4.01
CA VAL A 498 0.95 -6.75 -3.86
C VAL A 498 0.85 -6.13 -2.46
N GLN A 499 1.24 -6.83 -1.40
CA GLN A 499 1.23 -6.25 -0.06
C GLN A 499 1.99 -4.94 0.06
N ILE A 500 3.18 -4.86 -0.52
CA ILE A 500 4.05 -3.68 -0.45
C ILE A 500 3.35 -2.45 -1.06
N PHE A 501 2.57 -2.63 -2.14
CA PHE A 501 2.00 -1.53 -2.91
C PHE A 501 0.49 -1.32 -2.72
N ALA A 502 -0.25 -2.32 -2.25
CA ALA A 502 -1.67 -2.22 -1.92
C ALA A 502 -1.89 -1.91 -0.43
N GLY A 503 -0.97 -2.33 0.45
CA GLY A 503 -1.10 -2.14 1.90
C GLY A 503 -1.81 -3.26 2.64
N SER A 504 -2.20 -4.31 1.93
CA SER A 504 -2.94 -5.46 2.45
C SER A 504 -2.65 -6.71 1.60
N ARG A 505 -3.09 -7.88 2.06
CA ARG A 505 -2.95 -9.15 1.35
C ARG A 505 -4.34 -9.72 1.07
N PRO A 506 -4.52 -10.53 0.01
CA PRO A 506 -5.75 -11.29 -0.18
C PRO A 506 -5.97 -12.25 1.01
N ASP A 507 -7.20 -12.30 1.52
CA ASP A 507 -7.50 -12.99 2.79
C ASP A 507 -7.50 -14.53 2.69
N LYS A 508 -7.80 -15.13 1.51
CA LYS A 508 -7.83 -16.60 1.26
C LYS A 508 -7.61 -16.97 -0.22
N ASP A 509 -7.28 -18.24 -0.48
CA ASP A 509 -7.23 -18.93 -1.79
C ASP A 509 -6.15 -18.50 -2.79
N VAL A 510 -4.88 -18.43 -2.38
CA VAL A 510 -3.78 -18.20 -3.33
C VAL A 510 -3.22 -19.55 -3.77
N PRO A 511 -3.53 -20.06 -4.99
CA PRO A 511 -3.05 -21.35 -5.44
C PRO A 511 -1.54 -21.32 -5.65
N GLU A 512 -0.88 -22.48 -5.57
CA GLU A 512 0.59 -22.55 -5.70
C GLU A 512 1.08 -22.19 -7.12
N ASN A 513 0.28 -22.49 -8.15
CA ASN A 513 0.55 -22.23 -9.57
C ASN A 513 0.14 -20.82 -10.04
N LEU A 514 0.06 -19.85 -9.13
CA LEU A 514 -0.29 -18.46 -9.44
C LEU A 514 0.78 -17.81 -10.33
N VAL A 515 0.34 -17.12 -11.39
CA VAL A 515 1.21 -16.36 -12.32
C VAL A 515 0.90 -14.87 -12.36
N ALA A 516 -0.29 -14.46 -11.90
CA ALA A 516 -0.66 -13.07 -11.69
C ALA A 516 -1.64 -12.93 -10.51
N LEU A 517 -1.54 -11.81 -9.79
CA LEU A 517 -2.38 -11.44 -8.66
C LEU A 517 -2.68 -9.95 -8.72
N ALA A 518 -3.95 -9.58 -8.72
CA ALA A 518 -4.44 -8.25 -8.43
C ALA A 518 -5.15 -8.24 -7.08
N HIS A 519 -4.92 -7.18 -6.30
CA HIS A 519 -5.58 -6.96 -5.02
C HIS A 519 -5.51 -5.47 -4.65
N GLU A 520 -6.65 -4.91 -4.26
CA GLU A 520 -6.83 -3.49 -3.92
C GLU A 520 -6.13 -2.52 -4.89
N GLY A 521 -6.43 -2.66 -6.19
CA GLY A 521 -5.94 -1.73 -7.22
C GLY A 521 -4.46 -1.88 -7.59
N THR A 522 -3.78 -2.93 -7.13
CA THR A 522 -2.40 -3.26 -7.50
C THR A 522 -2.35 -4.64 -8.13
N CYS A 523 -1.72 -4.76 -9.29
CA CYS A 523 -1.48 -6.01 -10.00
C CYS A 523 0.02 -6.35 -10.02
N ALA A 524 0.35 -7.56 -9.57
CA ALA A 524 1.67 -8.18 -9.69
C ALA A 524 1.58 -9.42 -10.58
N TYR A 525 2.48 -9.56 -11.54
CA TYR A 525 2.48 -10.71 -12.46
C TYR A 525 3.87 -11.03 -12.99
N PHE A 526 4.08 -12.24 -13.51
CA PHE A 526 5.35 -12.58 -14.13
C PHE A 526 5.47 -11.97 -15.53
N VAL A 527 6.60 -11.29 -15.79
CA VAL A 527 6.90 -10.63 -17.08
C VAL A 527 6.89 -11.63 -18.25
N ALA A 528 7.06 -12.93 -17.97
CA ALA A 528 6.91 -13.99 -18.96
C ALA A 528 5.52 -14.02 -19.63
N LEU A 529 4.47 -13.47 -19.00
CA LEU A 529 3.13 -13.36 -19.59
C LEU A 529 3.04 -12.26 -20.68
N GLU A 530 4.02 -11.35 -20.76
CA GLU A 530 4.07 -10.28 -21.77
C GLU A 530 4.69 -10.74 -23.09
N LYS A 531 5.41 -11.87 -23.12
CA LYS A 531 6.22 -12.31 -24.26
C LYS A 531 6.02 -13.78 -24.53
N SER A 532 6.01 -14.17 -25.80
CA SER A 532 6.11 -15.60 -26.15
C SER A 532 7.40 -16.16 -25.56
N PRO A 533 7.34 -17.20 -24.71
CA PRO A 533 8.53 -17.91 -24.28
C PRO A 533 9.14 -18.54 -25.54
N LYS A 534 10.22 -17.96 -26.05
CA LYS A 534 11.06 -18.68 -27.01
C LYS A 534 11.39 -20.02 -26.35
N ALA A 535 11.17 -21.11 -27.07
CA ALA A 535 11.27 -22.50 -26.60
C ALA A 535 12.69 -22.92 -26.19
N ASN A 536 13.33 -22.18 -25.29
CA ASN A 536 14.54 -22.57 -24.61
C ASN A 536 14.16 -23.15 -23.26
N ARG A 537 14.32 -24.47 -23.13
CA ARG A 537 14.22 -25.23 -21.88
C ARG A 537 15.12 -24.70 -20.74
N GLU A 538 16.03 -23.77 -21.03
CA GLU A 538 16.85 -23.07 -20.02
C GLU A 538 16.08 -22.03 -19.19
N LEU A 539 14.86 -21.63 -19.61
CA LEU A 539 14.03 -20.65 -18.89
C LEU A 539 13.49 -21.16 -17.54
N ASP A 540 13.32 -22.46 -17.34
CA ASP A 540 12.88 -23.04 -16.05
C ASP A 540 13.91 -22.87 -14.92
N GLN A 541 15.16 -22.54 -15.27
CA GLN A 541 16.25 -22.27 -14.33
C GLN A 541 16.50 -20.77 -14.10
N GLN A 542 15.88 -19.88 -14.88
CA GLN A 542 16.01 -18.43 -14.71
C GLN A 542 15.01 -17.90 -13.69
N VAL A 543 15.43 -16.90 -12.90
CA VAL A 543 14.54 -16.25 -11.94
C VAL A 543 13.44 -15.49 -12.67
N LYS A 544 12.18 -15.85 -12.39
CA LYS A 544 11.00 -15.16 -12.91
C LYS A 544 10.95 -13.73 -12.36
N LEU A 545 11.02 -12.76 -13.26
CA LEU A 545 10.87 -11.34 -12.94
C LEU A 545 9.39 -11.00 -12.77
N ILE A 546 9.06 -10.24 -11.73
CA ILE A 546 7.71 -9.77 -11.42
C ILE A 546 7.59 -8.33 -11.88
N ARG A 547 6.50 -8.00 -12.58
CA ARG A 547 6.08 -6.62 -12.76
C ARG A 547 4.99 -6.27 -11.76
N VAL A 548 5.09 -5.10 -11.16
CA VAL A 548 4.04 -4.50 -10.33
C VAL A 548 3.52 -3.22 -10.98
N VAL A 549 2.21 -3.14 -11.17
CA VAL A 549 1.51 -2.03 -11.82
C VAL A 549 0.22 -1.72 -11.06
N SER A 550 -0.31 -0.50 -11.19
CA SER A 550 -1.67 -0.23 -10.71
C SER A 550 -2.74 -0.75 -11.68
N GLY A 551 -3.86 -1.18 -11.13
CA GLY A 551 -4.98 -1.78 -11.86
C GLY A 551 -5.11 -3.27 -11.59
N VAL A 552 -5.63 -3.99 -12.57
CA VAL A 552 -6.17 -5.36 -12.41
C VAL A 552 -5.71 -6.29 -13.54
N ILE A 553 -6.10 -7.56 -13.48
CA ILE A 553 -5.94 -8.50 -14.60
C ILE A 553 -7.19 -8.36 -15.47
N ASN A 554 -7.03 -8.15 -16.77
CA ASN A 554 -8.14 -7.94 -17.69
C ASN A 554 -8.07 -8.97 -18.82
N VAL A 555 -9.22 -9.58 -19.13
CA VAL A 555 -9.41 -10.37 -20.34
C VAL A 555 -10.67 -9.86 -21.02
N HIS A 556 -10.51 -9.25 -22.19
CA HIS A 556 -11.55 -8.43 -22.83
C HIS A 556 -12.06 -7.32 -21.89
N GLU A 557 -13.38 -7.28 -21.63
CA GLU A 557 -14.01 -6.37 -20.67
C GLU A 557 -14.10 -6.93 -19.25
N LYS A 558 -13.72 -8.20 -19.03
CA LYS A 558 -13.77 -8.84 -17.71
C LYS A 558 -12.53 -8.53 -16.89
N VAL A 559 -12.75 -8.30 -15.59
CA VAL A 559 -11.72 -8.07 -14.59
C VAL A 559 -11.59 -9.31 -13.70
N PHE A 560 -10.34 -9.67 -13.40
CA PHE A 560 -9.96 -10.79 -12.56
C PHE A 560 -8.95 -10.36 -11.50
N ASP A 561 -8.99 -11.03 -10.36
CA ASP A 561 -8.06 -10.85 -9.26
C ASP A 561 -6.88 -11.80 -9.35
N ARG A 562 -7.04 -12.96 -10.02
CA ARG A 562 -6.04 -14.02 -9.98
C ARG A 562 -5.95 -14.69 -11.33
N ALA A 563 -4.73 -15.10 -11.68
CA ALA A 563 -4.51 -15.98 -12.82
C ALA A 563 -3.51 -17.07 -12.46
N CYS A 564 -3.87 -18.31 -12.78
CA CYS A 564 -3.08 -19.52 -12.58
C CYS A 564 -2.74 -20.15 -13.94
N LEU A 565 -1.53 -20.69 -14.05
CA LEU A 565 -1.13 -21.46 -15.23
C LEU A 565 -1.37 -22.95 -14.95
N GLY A 566 -2.21 -23.59 -15.76
CA GLY A 566 -2.66 -24.96 -15.53
C GLY A 566 -3.82 -25.07 -14.52
N ALA A 567 -4.37 -26.27 -14.38
CA ALA A 567 -5.58 -26.52 -13.60
C ALA A 567 -5.42 -26.18 -12.10
N VAL A 568 -6.47 -25.64 -11.48
CA VAL A 568 -6.50 -25.30 -10.06
C VAL A 568 -7.14 -26.45 -9.27
N GLN A 569 -6.48 -26.91 -8.21
CA GLN A 569 -7.02 -27.95 -7.33
C GLN A 569 -8.05 -27.34 -6.36
N ASN A 570 -9.12 -28.08 -6.06
CA ASN A 570 -10.21 -27.68 -5.14
C ASN A 570 -11.02 -26.47 -5.60
N GLU A 571 -11.58 -26.52 -6.81
CA GLU A 571 -12.53 -25.50 -7.27
C GLU A 571 -13.77 -25.45 -6.37
N ALA A 572 -14.03 -24.30 -5.75
CA ALA A 572 -15.30 -24.03 -5.08
C ALA A 572 -16.41 -23.88 -6.14
N SER A 573 -17.54 -24.57 -5.97
CA SER A 573 -18.60 -24.66 -6.99
C SER A 573 -19.26 -23.33 -7.36
N ASP A 574 -19.23 -22.36 -6.47
CA ASP A 574 -20.09 -21.17 -6.55
C ASP A 574 -19.40 -19.97 -7.24
N ASP A 575 -18.10 -20.06 -7.51
CA ASP A 575 -17.31 -19.01 -8.20
C ASP A 575 -16.17 -19.67 -9.01
N PRO A 576 -16.50 -20.23 -10.19
CA PRO A 576 -15.61 -21.09 -10.96
C PRO A 576 -14.48 -20.30 -11.61
N TRP A 577 -13.34 -20.97 -11.80
CA TRP A 577 -12.24 -20.42 -12.59
C TRP A 577 -12.60 -20.42 -14.08
N GLU A 578 -12.36 -19.30 -14.76
CA GLU A 578 -12.54 -19.19 -16.20
C GLU A 578 -11.27 -19.69 -16.92
N ARG A 579 -11.39 -20.78 -17.68
CA ARG A 579 -10.31 -21.30 -18.53
C ARG A 579 -10.20 -20.47 -19.80
N ILE A 580 -8.99 -19.99 -20.08
CA ILE A 580 -8.66 -19.17 -21.24
C ILE A 580 -7.43 -19.75 -21.92
N GLU A 581 -7.50 -19.94 -23.22
CA GLU A 581 -6.43 -20.54 -24.01
C GLU A 581 -5.64 -19.48 -24.75
N TYR A 582 -4.31 -19.55 -24.66
CA TYR A 582 -3.40 -18.66 -25.38
C TYR A 582 -2.35 -19.50 -26.08
N GLU A 583 -2.21 -19.33 -27.40
CA GLU A 583 -1.29 -20.14 -28.22
C GLU A 583 0.18 -20.05 -27.77
N HIS A 584 0.57 -18.91 -27.18
CA HIS A 584 1.94 -18.68 -26.74
C HIS A 584 2.23 -19.18 -25.32
N LEU A 585 1.21 -19.61 -24.55
CA LEU A 585 1.40 -20.15 -23.20
C LEU A 585 1.49 -21.69 -23.26
N PRO A 586 2.32 -22.32 -22.40
CA PRO A 586 2.49 -23.76 -22.41
C PRO A 586 1.28 -24.52 -21.87
N GLU A 587 0.43 -23.87 -21.08
CA GLU A 587 -0.80 -24.41 -20.49
C GLU A 587 -1.90 -23.34 -20.52
N PRO A 588 -3.19 -23.74 -20.42
CA PRO A 588 -4.28 -22.79 -20.30
C PRO A 588 -4.15 -21.91 -19.05
N LEU A 589 -4.60 -20.66 -19.16
CA LEU A 589 -4.69 -19.74 -18.04
C LEU A 589 -6.07 -19.90 -17.39
N PHE A 590 -6.10 -20.08 -16.07
CA PHE A 590 -7.33 -20.08 -15.28
C PHE A 590 -7.41 -18.75 -14.55
N CYS A 591 -8.44 -17.95 -14.82
CA CYS A 591 -8.62 -16.64 -14.21
C CYS A 591 -9.81 -16.62 -13.24
N LYS A 592 -9.70 -15.85 -12.15
CA LYS A 592 -10.75 -15.68 -11.16
C LYS A 592 -10.84 -14.25 -10.65
#